data_AF-A0A0T5ZCD0-F1
#
_entry.id   AF-A0A0T5ZCD0-F1
#
_cell.length_a   1.000
_cell.length_b   1.000
_cell.length_c   1.000
_cell.angle_alpha   90.00
_cell.angle_beta   90.00
_cell.angle_gamma   90.00
#
_symmetry.space_group_name_H-M   'P 1'
#
loop_
_entity.id
_entity.type
_entity.pdbx_description
1 polymer ?
#
loop_
_entity_poly.entity_id
_entity_poly.type
_entity_poly.pdbx_seq_one_letter_code
_entity_poly.pdbx_strand_id
1 'polypeptide(L)'
;MVLNQCNVFSKKGIFIIFPIIIALILVSSSAVPSYAVHQSDKLTWQLVMISSYPACSNYHYQMTERYNEITQSYFGLYQLENTNFKPICMTEKKYNTEFEPSADLDLLIVVYDRNKGRAELHSNDIGGFYSHIGREWTHNHTIVFCDCPNFKFSDPNWILTHELSHFILYYLGFDSKVVEDHVHDLDAKYDYCVEEEYDEAKCLPVKTRMDTDSHRWTVMAPYADAIGKKVFSNEIDKDIVIPQYKIAMQAEITQWWLDGRITDEHFAKSLEILTEDEIDLGSTVEFISKDSRNVIFTDPPKDLKDDLLESDTTIEWVKQREKNILLMVPFAENIEEEIPNDELPKSLPQWFKTRAIWWISGKITHEEFVSGMQYLFKN
;
A
#
# COMPACT_ATOMS: atom_id res chain seq x y z
N MET A 1 -22.35 87.81 -25.38
CA MET A 1 -23.63 88.26 -24.79
C MET A 1 -23.51 88.04 -23.29
N VAL A 2 -23.33 89.14 -22.57
CA VAL A 2 -22.95 89.22 -21.15
C VAL A 2 -24.19 89.05 -20.30
N LEU A 3 -24.16 88.23 -19.25
CA LEU A 3 -25.10 88.40 -18.15
C LEU A 3 -24.41 88.32 -16.78
N ASN A 4 -24.66 89.42 -16.06
CA ASN A 4 -24.17 89.82 -14.76
C ASN A 4 -24.63 88.94 -13.59
N GLN A 5 -23.69 88.73 -12.68
CA GLN A 5 -23.74 89.04 -11.25
C GLN A 5 -25.05 88.88 -10.43
N CYS A 6 -24.87 88.10 -9.36
CA CYS A 6 -25.25 88.35 -7.96
C CYS A 6 -26.68 88.02 -7.48
N ASN A 7 -26.79 86.90 -6.74
CA ASN A 7 -26.99 86.83 -5.27
C ASN A 7 -27.87 87.95 -4.65
N VAL A 8 -28.92 87.73 -3.85
CA VAL A 8 -29.12 86.83 -2.68
C VAL A 8 -30.63 86.82 -2.34
N PHE A 9 -31.22 85.71 -1.87
CA PHE A 9 -31.94 85.61 -0.57
C PHE A 9 -32.81 84.34 -0.39
N SER A 10 -32.46 83.62 0.68
CA SER A 10 -33.34 83.07 1.71
C SER A 10 -34.13 81.76 1.52
N LYS A 11 -33.71 80.84 2.41
CA LYS A 11 -34.47 79.94 3.30
C LYS A 11 -34.68 78.48 2.87
N LYS A 12 -34.05 77.65 3.72
CA LYS A 12 -34.45 76.33 4.23
C LYS A 12 -34.46 75.17 3.23
N GLY A 13 -33.51 74.26 3.44
CA GLY A 13 -33.55 72.89 2.92
C GLY A 13 -32.34 72.13 3.43
N ILE A 14 -32.54 71.33 4.47
CA ILE A 14 -31.57 70.36 5.01
C ILE A 14 -31.35 69.29 3.94
N PHE A 15 -30.11 69.06 3.53
CA PHE A 15 -29.64 67.74 3.06
C PHE A 15 -28.15 67.59 3.37
N ILE A 16 -27.87 66.75 4.36
CA ILE A 16 -26.54 66.21 4.66
C ILE A 16 -26.33 65.06 3.68
N ILE A 17 -25.27 65.10 2.87
CA ILE A 17 -24.80 63.93 2.12
C ILE A 17 -23.34 63.69 2.53
N PHE A 18 -23.15 62.57 3.22
CA PHE A 18 -21.89 61.97 3.67
C PHE A 18 -20.97 61.61 2.49
N PRO A 19 -19.64 61.63 2.67
CA PRO A 19 -18.74 60.92 1.76
C PRO A 19 -18.80 59.42 2.07
N ILE A 20 -19.02 58.62 1.02
CA ILE A 20 -18.94 57.16 1.07
C ILE A 20 -17.47 56.77 1.19
N ILE A 21 -17.06 56.32 2.38
CA ILE A 21 -15.82 55.57 2.57
C ILE A 21 -16.15 54.12 2.25
N ILE A 22 -15.69 53.63 1.10
CA ILE A 22 -15.69 52.20 0.76
C ILE A 22 -14.56 51.56 1.59
N ALA A 23 -14.92 50.93 2.69
CA ALA A 23 -14.02 50.02 3.39
C ALA A 23 -13.89 48.75 2.55
N LEU A 24 -12.74 48.56 1.89
CA LEU A 24 -12.32 47.26 1.38
C LEU A 24 -12.14 46.33 2.57
N ILE A 25 -13.12 45.45 2.80
CA ILE A 25 -12.94 44.28 3.65
C ILE A 25 -12.04 43.34 2.84
N LEU A 26 -10.75 43.34 3.18
CA LEU A 26 -9.85 42.23 2.86
C LEU A 26 -10.39 41.00 3.59
N VAL A 27 -11.26 40.25 2.93
CA VAL A 27 -11.51 38.86 3.29
C VAL A 27 -10.21 38.14 2.95
N SER A 28 -9.34 37.99 3.95
CA SER A 28 -8.29 37.01 3.94
C SER A 28 -8.96 35.64 3.86
N SER A 29 -9.21 35.17 2.65
CA SER A 29 -9.48 33.76 2.40
C SER A 29 -8.21 33.02 2.77
N SER A 30 -8.15 32.52 4.01
CA SER A 30 -7.29 31.40 4.33
C SER A 30 -7.73 30.27 3.40
N ALA A 31 -6.99 30.09 2.31
CA ALA A 31 -7.11 28.90 1.49
C ALA A 31 -6.86 27.73 2.43
N VAL A 32 -7.93 27.04 2.83
CA VAL A 32 -7.81 25.71 3.43
C VAL A 32 -7.07 24.90 2.37
N PRO A 33 -5.89 24.32 2.67
CA PRO A 33 -5.25 23.44 1.73
C PRO A 33 -6.24 22.33 1.40
N SER A 34 -6.68 22.30 0.14
CA SER A 34 -7.44 21.19 -0.41
C SER A 34 -6.48 20.02 -0.48
N TYR A 35 -6.33 19.29 0.63
CA TYR A 35 -5.78 17.95 0.59
C TYR A 35 -6.74 17.16 -0.30
N ALA A 36 -6.28 16.77 -1.49
CA ALA A 36 -6.96 15.76 -2.27
C ALA A 36 -6.88 14.47 -1.45
N VAL A 37 -7.90 14.25 -0.61
CA VAL A 37 -8.09 13.00 0.10
C VAL A 37 -8.38 11.96 -0.97
N HIS A 38 -7.44 11.04 -1.20
CA HIS A 38 -7.65 9.91 -2.09
C HIS A 38 -8.95 9.21 -1.66
N GLN A 39 -9.90 9.19 -2.58
CA GLN A 39 -11.32 8.90 -2.34
C GLN A 39 -11.70 7.48 -2.76
N SER A 40 -10.73 6.66 -3.19
CA SER A 40 -10.98 5.29 -3.62
C SER A 40 -10.95 4.34 -2.42
N ASP A 41 -12.09 3.71 -2.14
CA ASP A 41 -12.19 2.58 -1.20
C ASP A 41 -11.62 1.28 -1.80
N LYS A 42 -11.11 1.32 -3.05
CA LYS A 42 -10.69 0.15 -3.83
C LYS A 42 -9.19 0.17 -4.09
N LEU A 43 -8.58 -1.01 -3.97
CA LEU A 43 -7.18 -1.23 -4.32
C LEU A 43 -6.93 -0.87 -5.79
N THR A 44 -5.94 -0.03 -6.05
CA THR A 44 -5.47 0.29 -7.42
C THR A 44 -4.12 -0.36 -7.70
N TRP A 45 -3.98 -1.03 -8.84
CA TRP A 45 -2.72 -1.70 -9.15
C TRP A 45 -2.35 -1.66 -10.64
N GLN A 46 -1.08 -1.86 -10.94
CA GLN A 46 -0.57 -1.88 -12.31
C GLN A 46 0.51 -2.94 -12.47
N LEU A 47 0.48 -3.65 -13.60
CA LEU A 47 1.51 -4.61 -13.97
C LEU A 47 2.40 -4.06 -15.10
N VAL A 48 3.72 -4.17 -14.92
CA VAL A 48 4.74 -3.73 -15.85
C VAL A 48 5.71 -4.86 -16.14
N MET A 49 5.74 -5.36 -17.37
CA MET A 49 6.76 -6.30 -17.84
C MET A 49 8.00 -5.53 -18.32
N ILE A 50 9.18 -5.92 -17.83
CA ILE A 50 10.47 -5.38 -18.25
C ILE A 50 11.16 -6.38 -19.17
N SER A 51 11.31 -5.98 -20.43
CA SER A 51 12.13 -6.67 -21.42
C SER A 51 13.60 -6.26 -21.29
N SER A 52 14.47 -7.25 -21.19
CA SER A 52 15.94 -7.11 -21.34
C SER A 52 16.35 -6.85 -22.79
N TYR A 53 15.44 -7.06 -23.74
CA TYR A 53 15.68 -6.83 -25.15
C TYR A 53 15.45 -5.36 -25.53
N PRO A 54 15.97 -4.89 -26.68
CA PRO A 54 15.76 -3.52 -27.16
C PRO A 54 14.31 -3.16 -27.47
N ALA A 55 13.39 -4.13 -27.45
CA ALA A 55 11.94 -3.93 -27.60
C ALA A 55 11.16 -5.09 -26.94
N CYS A 56 9.89 -4.86 -26.65
CA CYS A 56 8.95 -5.90 -26.25
C CYS A 56 8.57 -6.77 -27.46
N SER A 57 8.73 -8.08 -27.30
CA SER A 57 8.24 -9.07 -28.28
C SER A 57 6.79 -9.47 -28.00
N ASN A 58 6.15 -10.16 -28.94
CA ASN A 58 4.81 -10.72 -28.74
C ASN A 58 4.70 -11.62 -27.50
N TYR A 59 5.76 -12.36 -27.19
CA TYR A 59 5.84 -13.18 -25.99
C TYR A 59 5.71 -12.33 -24.73
N HIS A 60 6.43 -11.21 -24.64
CA HIS A 60 6.35 -10.32 -23.49
C HIS A 60 4.92 -9.78 -23.30
N TYR A 61 4.25 -9.35 -24.38
CA TYR A 61 2.86 -8.90 -24.30
C TYR A 61 1.90 -10.02 -23.86
N GLN A 62 2.07 -11.24 -24.36
CA GLN A 62 1.25 -12.38 -23.93
C GLN A 62 1.43 -12.70 -22.44
N MET A 63 2.68 -12.68 -21.95
CA MET A 63 2.96 -12.92 -20.54
C MET A 63 2.46 -11.78 -19.66
N THR A 64 2.57 -10.53 -20.13
CA THR A 64 2.01 -9.35 -19.47
C THR A 64 0.50 -9.51 -19.22
N GLU A 65 -0.26 -9.88 -20.27
CA GLU A 65 -1.70 -10.09 -20.14
C GLU A 65 -2.04 -11.30 -19.25
N ARG A 66 -1.29 -12.41 -19.39
CA ARG A 66 -1.46 -13.60 -18.53
C ARG A 66 -1.30 -13.27 -17.05
N TYR A 67 -0.23 -12.58 -16.67
CA TYR A 67 0.01 -12.25 -15.27
C TYR A 67 -1.01 -11.24 -14.75
N ASN A 68 -1.44 -10.30 -15.59
CA ASN A 68 -2.52 -9.38 -15.24
C ASN A 68 -3.84 -10.14 -14.97
N GLU A 69 -4.20 -11.11 -15.80
CA GLU A 69 -5.38 -11.96 -15.61
C GLU A 69 -5.28 -12.78 -14.32
N ILE A 70 -4.13 -13.40 -14.06
CA ILE A 70 -3.88 -14.18 -12.83
C ILE A 70 -4.03 -13.28 -11.60
N THR A 71 -3.39 -12.12 -11.57
CA THR A 71 -3.50 -11.17 -10.45
C THR A 71 -4.95 -10.78 -10.17
N GLN A 72 -5.68 -10.37 -11.21
CA GLN A 72 -7.07 -9.96 -11.08
C GLN A 72 -7.95 -11.06 -10.49
N SER A 73 -7.80 -12.29 -11.00
CA SER A 73 -8.56 -13.45 -10.52
C SER A 73 -8.14 -13.87 -9.11
N TYR A 74 -6.85 -13.74 -8.77
CA TYR A 74 -6.33 -14.10 -7.45
C TYR A 74 -6.87 -13.16 -6.37
N PHE A 75 -6.92 -11.85 -6.64
CA PHE A 75 -7.65 -10.91 -5.77
C PHE A 75 -9.13 -11.28 -5.60
N GLY A 76 -9.75 -11.83 -6.65
CA GLY A 76 -11.11 -12.36 -6.60
C GLY A 76 -11.29 -13.51 -5.60
N LEU A 77 -10.28 -14.38 -5.42
CA LEU A 77 -10.33 -15.45 -4.41
C LEU A 77 -10.44 -14.92 -2.98
N TYR A 78 -9.83 -13.77 -2.72
CA TYR A 78 -9.91 -13.06 -1.44
C TYR A 78 -11.13 -12.13 -1.34
N GLN A 79 -11.92 -12.01 -2.40
CA GLN A 79 -13.04 -11.05 -2.51
C GLN A 79 -12.58 -9.59 -2.31
N LEU A 80 -11.35 -9.29 -2.73
CA LEU A 80 -10.75 -7.97 -2.59
C LEU A 80 -11.22 -7.05 -3.72
N GLU A 81 -11.94 -5.98 -3.37
CA GLU A 81 -12.34 -4.97 -4.36
C GLU A 81 -11.13 -4.21 -4.88
N ASN A 82 -10.95 -4.25 -6.20
CA ASN A 82 -9.78 -3.66 -6.85
C ASN A 82 -10.11 -3.15 -8.26
N THR A 83 -9.23 -2.30 -8.76
CA THR A 83 -9.21 -1.81 -10.14
C THR A 83 -7.77 -1.76 -10.63
N ASN A 84 -7.54 -2.06 -11.90
CA ASN A 84 -6.19 -2.07 -12.46
C ASN A 84 -6.01 -1.05 -13.58
N PHE A 85 -4.83 -0.45 -13.64
CA PHE A 85 -4.39 0.26 -14.83
C PHE A 85 -4.05 -0.75 -15.93
N LYS A 86 -4.09 -0.30 -17.18
CA LYS A 86 -3.72 -1.15 -18.32
C LYS A 86 -2.30 -1.71 -18.10
N PRO A 87 -2.09 -3.03 -18.22
CA PRO A 87 -0.76 -3.60 -18.08
C PRO A 87 0.10 -3.21 -19.28
N ILE A 88 1.40 -2.99 -19.03
CA ILE A 88 2.32 -2.49 -20.04
C ILE A 88 3.59 -3.35 -20.10
N CYS A 89 4.21 -3.37 -21.28
CA CYS A 89 5.57 -3.87 -21.44
C CYS A 89 6.47 -2.73 -21.89
N MET A 90 7.64 -2.62 -21.25
CA MET A 90 8.67 -1.62 -21.55
C MET A 90 10.05 -2.28 -21.57
N THR A 91 11.02 -1.61 -22.19
CA THR A 91 12.43 -2.01 -22.05
C THR A 91 12.98 -1.48 -20.74
N GLU A 92 14.03 -2.09 -20.20
CA GLU A 92 14.68 -1.62 -18.98
C GLU A 92 15.07 -0.13 -19.05
N LYS A 93 15.66 0.30 -20.17
CA LYS A 93 16.00 1.71 -20.38
C LYS A 93 14.77 2.61 -20.24
N LYS A 94 13.66 2.25 -20.88
CA LYS A 94 12.44 3.07 -20.84
C LYS A 94 11.79 3.05 -19.46
N TYR A 95 11.79 1.91 -18.78
CA TYR A 95 11.31 1.83 -17.40
C TYR A 95 12.07 2.82 -16.51
N ASN A 96 13.40 2.80 -16.56
CA ASN A 96 14.22 3.65 -15.70
C ASN A 96 14.18 5.15 -16.05
N THR A 97 13.78 5.53 -17.27
CA THR A 97 13.83 6.95 -17.71
C THR A 97 12.48 7.59 -18.02
N GLU A 98 11.43 6.78 -18.23
CA GLU A 98 10.13 7.26 -18.72
C GLU A 98 8.94 6.74 -17.89
N PHE A 99 9.11 5.70 -17.05
CA PHE A 99 7.99 5.18 -16.27
C PHE A 99 7.76 6.02 -15.02
N GLU A 100 6.57 6.60 -14.93
CA GLU A 100 6.10 7.33 -13.77
C GLU A 100 4.81 6.65 -13.26
N PRO A 101 4.82 6.05 -12.06
CA PRO A 101 3.63 5.51 -11.42
C PRO A 101 2.55 6.59 -11.26
N SER A 102 1.29 6.19 -11.42
CA SER A 102 0.15 7.08 -11.11
C SER A 102 0.16 7.46 -9.63
N ALA A 103 -0.22 8.69 -9.29
CA ALA A 103 -0.29 9.12 -7.88
C ALA A 103 -1.30 8.31 -7.06
N ASP A 104 -2.32 7.75 -7.73
CA ASP A 104 -3.37 6.92 -7.15
C ASP A 104 -3.00 5.42 -7.22
N LEU A 105 -1.74 5.03 -7.40
CA LEU A 105 -1.32 3.62 -7.49
C LEU A 105 -0.96 3.06 -6.12
N ASP A 106 -1.67 2.03 -5.67
CA ASP A 106 -1.39 1.36 -4.40
C ASP A 106 -0.30 0.27 -4.56
N LEU A 107 -0.44 -0.59 -5.58
CA LEU A 107 0.45 -1.73 -5.85
C LEU A 107 1.04 -1.71 -7.27
N LEU A 108 2.36 -1.75 -7.35
CA LEU A 108 3.11 -1.93 -8.59
C LEU A 108 3.65 -3.36 -8.71
N ILE A 109 3.27 -4.09 -9.75
CA ILE A 109 3.78 -5.43 -10.04
C ILE A 109 4.75 -5.33 -11.21
N VAL A 110 6.02 -5.67 -10.98
CA VAL A 110 7.08 -5.62 -11.97
C VAL A 110 7.50 -7.04 -12.33
N VAL A 111 7.34 -7.39 -13.61
CA VAL A 111 7.71 -8.71 -14.12
C VAL A 111 9.01 -8.60 -14.90
N TYR A 112 10.05 -9.28 -14.44
CA TYR A 112 11.30 -9.37 -15.19
C TYR A 112 11.22 -10.48 -16.23
N ASP A 113 11.69 -10.22 -17.44
CA ASP A 113 11.91 -11.30 -18.39
C ASP A 113 12.98 -12.28 -17.90
N ARG A 114 13.09 -13.41 -18.60
CA ARG A 114 14.02 -14.49 -18.28
C ARG A 114 15.46 -14.03 -18.06
N ASN A 115 16.00 -13.11 -18.86
CA ASN A 115 17.41 -12.72 -18.76
C ASN A 115 17.61 -11.74 -17.59
N LYS A 116 16.72 -10.75 -17.45
CA LYS A 116 16.80 -9.78 -16.35
C LYS A 116 16.58 -10.45 -15.00
N GLY A 117 15.60 -11.35 -14.89
CA GLY A 117 15.35 -12.10 -13.65
C GLY A 117 16.52 -12.99 -13.25
N ARG A 118 17.19 -13.66 -14.20
CA ARG A 118 18.43 -14.39 -13.92
C ARG A 118 19.55 -13.48 -13.40
N ALA A 119 19.68 -12.31 -14.03
CA ALA A 119 20.73 -11.35 -13.72
C ALA A 119 20.57 -10.75 -12.31
N GLU A 120 19.34 -10.45 -11.91
CA GLU A 120 19.07 -9.65 -10.71
C GLU A 120 18.45 -10.43 -9.57
N LEU A 121 17.50 -11.34 -9.84
CA LEU A 121 16.81 -12.08 -8.78
C LEU A 121 17.58 -13.38 -8.49
N HIS A 122 17.76 -14.24 -9.49
CA HIS A 122 18.37 -15.56 -9.27
C HIS A 122 19.85 -15.48 -8.85
N SER A 123 20.59 -14.45 -9.27
CA SER A 123 21.97 -14.22 -8.83
C SER A 123 22.08 -13.94 -7.32
N ASN A 124 20.98 -13.47 -6.71
CA ASN A 124 20.82 -13.25 -5.29
C ASN A 124 20.01 -14.37 -4.60
N ASP A 125 19.81 -15.50 -5.29
CA ASP A 125 19.05 -16.65 -4.78
C ASP A 125 17.59 -16.27 -4.43
N ILE A 126 16.91 -15.46 -5.26
CA ILE A 126 15.52 -15.01 -5.07
C ILE A 126 14.68 -15.33 -6.31
N GLY A 127 13.46 -15.85 -6.15
CA GLY A 127 12.51 -16.10 -7.25
C GLY A 127 11.60 -14.90 -7.54
N GLY A 128 11.17 -14.26 -6.47
CA GLY A 128 10.42 -13.00 -6.44
C GLY A 128 10.50 -12.38 -5.05
N PHE A 129 9.99 -11.17 -4.92
CA PHE A 129 9.81 -10.55 -3.62
C PHE A 129 8.61 -9.60 -3.62
N TYR A 130 8.04 -9.45 -2.46
CA TYR A 130 7.09 -8.41 -2.10
C TYR A 130 7.78 -7.37 -1.23
N SER A 131 7.46 -6.10 -1.44
CA SER A 131 7.88 -5.03 -0.54
C SER A 131 6.81 -3.97 -0.32
N HIS A 132 6.94 -3.28 0.81
CA HIS A 132 6.23 -2.05 1.12
C HIS A 132 7.21 -1.05 1.69
N ILE A 133 7.21 0.18 1.18
CA ILE A 133 8.12 1.25 1.61
C ILE A 133 7.34 2.50 2.03
N GLY A 134 7.66 3.01 3.22
CA GLY A 134 7.16 4.28 3.73
C GLY A 134 6.00 4.15 4.70
N ARG A 135 5.39 5.29 5.04
CA ARG A 135 4.38 5.38 6.12
C ARG A 135 2.94 5.23 5.64
N GLU A 136 2.73 5.42 4.34
CA GLU A 136 1.41 5.32 3.74
C GLU A 136 1.09 3.86 3.46
N TRP A 137 0.53 3.19 4.46
CA TRP A 137 0.24 1.76 4.46
C TRP A 137 -0.46 1.25 3.21
N THR A 138 -1.38 2.02 2.64
CA THR A 138 -2.18 1.57 1.50
C THR A 138 -1.50 1.80 0.16
N HIS A 139 -0.29 2.37 0.15
CA HIS A 139 0.45 2.73 -1.07
C HIS A 139 1.88 2.18 -1.02
N ASN A 140 2.64 2.41 -2.10
CA ASN A 140 4.05 2.02 -2.23
C ASN A 140 4.30 0.52 -2.04
N HIS A 141 3.32 -0.31 -2.39
CA HIS A 141 3.52 -1.75 -2.46
C HIS A 141 4.17 -2.10 -3.79
N THR A 142 5.15 -2.98 -3.75
CA THR A 142 5.80 -3.51 -4.94
C THR A 142 5.84 -5.02 -4.87
N ILE A 143 5.56 -5.67 -6.00
CA ILE A 143 5.94 -7.06 -6.23
C ILE A 143 6.93 -7.07 -7.39
N VAL A 144 8.05 -7.77 -7.25
CA VAL A 144 8.98 -8.02 -8.36
C VAL A 144 9.21 -9.52 -8.48
N PHE A 145 8.99 -10.09 -9.66
CA PHE A 145 9.25 -11.52 -9.87
C PHE A 145 9.74 -11.80 -11.30
N CYS A 146 10.34 -12.98 -11.52
CA CYS A 146 10.77 -13.38 -12.85
C CYS A 146 9.71 -14.22 -13.60
N ASP A 147 9.49 -13.90 -14.88
CA ASP A 147 8.99 -14.83 -15.89
C ASP A 147 10.07 -15.86 -16.29
N CYS A 148 10.39 -16.74 -15.35
CA CYS A 148 11.43 -17.75 -15.45
C CYS A 148 10.81 -19.15 -15.34
N PRO A 149 10.37 -19.78 -16.45
CA PRO A 149 9.87 -21.17 -16.40
C PRO A 149 11.01 -22.21 -16.32
N ASN A 150 10.85 -23.23 -15.47
CA ASN A 150 11.78 -24.37 -15.28
C ASN A 150 13.13 -24.01 -14.63
N PHE A 151 13.13 -23.55 -13.38
CA PHE A 151 14.34 -23.16 -12.66
C PHE A 151 14.39 -23.79 -11.25
N LYS A 152 15.46 -23.49 -10.50
CA LYS A 152 15.63 -23.75 -9.04
C LYS A 152 14.51 -23.15 -8.18
N PHE A 153 13.61 -22.38 -8.77
CA PHE A 153 12.47 -21.72 -8.14
C PHE A 153 11.16 -22.29 -8.68
N SER A 154 10.05 -21.95 -8.03
CA SER A 154 8.72 -22.36 -8.44
C SER A 154 8.31 -21.83 -9.82
N ASP A 155 7.26 -22.40 -10.43
CA ASP A 155 6.72 -21.87 -11.69
C ASP A 155 6.31 -20.40 -11.50
N PRO A 156 6.51 -19.51 -12.49
CA PRO A 156 6.20 -18.09 -12.32
C PRO A 156 4.78 -17.75 -11.87
N ASN A 157 3.76 -18.59 -12.19
CA ASN A 157 2.43 -18.36 -11.65
C ASN A 157 2.38 -18.55 -10.13
N TRP A 158 3.10 -19.55 -9.64
CA TRP A 158 3.18 -19.85 -8.22
C TRP A 158 3.91 -18.73 -7.49
N ILE A 159 5.07 -18.30 -8.00
CA ILE A 159 5.83 -17.15 -7.46
C ILE A 159 4.95 -15.91 -7.41
N LEU A 160 4.24 -15.56 -8.49
CA LEU A 160 3.32 -14.43 -8.49
C LEU A 160 2.26 -14.56 -7.37
N THR A 161 1.66 -15.74 -7.20
CA THR A 161 0.63 -15.92 -6.18
C THR A 161 1.18 -15.99 -4.76
N HIS A 162 2.43 -16.43 -4.58
CA HIS A 162 3.19 -16.34 -3.33
C HIS A 162 3.37 -14.88 -2.93
N GLU A 163 3.89 -14.04 -3.83
CA GLU A 163 4.09 -12.62 -3.54
C GLU A 163 2.77 -11.84 -3.39
N LEU A 164 1.73 -12.22 -4.13
CA LEU A 164 0.40 -11.67 -3.93
C LEU A 164 -0.16 -12.06 -2.56
N SER A 165 0.10 -13.27 -2.06
CA SER A 165 -0.29 -13.66 -0.71
C SER A 165 0.38 -12.76 0.34
N HIS A 166 1.70 -12.54 0.23
CA HIS A 166 2.42 -11.59 1.08
C HIS A 166 1.77 -10.21 1.05
N PHE A 167 1.57 -9.66 -0.14
CA PHE A 167 0.91 -8.37 -0.32
C PHE A 167 -0.49 -8.33 0.29
N ILE A 168 -1.37 -9.29 0.01
CA ILE A 168 -2.77 -9.27 0.46
C ILE A 168 -2.84 -9.35 1.97
N LEU A 169 -2.09 -10.28 2.59
CA LEU A 169 -2.10 -10.44 4.03
C LEU A 169 -1.51 -9.22 4.72
N TYR A 170 -0.41 -8.69 4.19
CA TYR A 170 0.14 -7.45 4.67
C TYR A 170 -0.89 -6.34 4.51
N TYR A 171 -1.35 -5.99 3.30
CA TYR A 171 -2.35 -4.96 3.03
C TYR A 171 -3.60 -5.03 3.92
N LEU A 172 -4.10 -6.23 4.25
CA LEU A 172 -5.26 -6.45 5.13
C LEU A 172 -4.98 -6.24 6.63
N GLY A 173 -3.74 -5.94 7.03
CA GLY A 173 -3.35 -5.63 8.40
C GLY A 173 -2.95 -6.84 9.23
N PHE A 174 -2.59 -7.97 8.60
CA PHE A 174 -2.02 -9.10 9.33
C PHE A 174 -0.61 -8.78 9.84
N ASP A 175 -0.24 -9.39 10.97
CA ASP A 175 1.08 -9.24 11.56
C ASP A 175 2.17 -9.71 10.59
N SER A 176 3.24 -8.93 10.42
CA SER A 176 4.31 -9.25 9.47
C SER A 176 4.92 -10.64 9.68
N LYS A 177 5.02 -11.10 10.93
CA LYS A 177 5.48 -12.47 11.22
C LYS A 177 4.47 -13.51 10.77
N VAL A 178 3.17 -13.25 10.93
CA VAL A 178 2.11 -14.14 10.43
C VAL A 178 2.11 -14.18 8.90
N VAL A 179 2.33 -13.04 8.25
CA VAL A 179 2.46 -12.96 6.79
C VAL A 179 3.61 -13.84 6.32
N GLU A 180 4.81 -13.66 6.89
CA GLU A 180 6.00 -14.42 6.52
C GLU A 180 5.85 -15.92 6.82
N ASP A 181 5.53 -16.28 8.07
CA ASP A 181 5.46 -17.66 8.52
C ASP A 181 4.39 -18.46 7.75
N HIS A 182 3.21 -17.87 7.51
CA HIS A 182 2.11 -18.58 6.85
C HIS A 182 2.37 -18.83 5.37
N VAL A 183 2.83 -17.80 4.65
CA VAL A 183 3.06 -17.90 3.20
C VAL A 183 4.21 -18.85 2.91
N HIS A 184 5.32 -18.74 3.66
CA HIS A 184 6.47 -19.65 3.47
C HIS A 184 6.17 -21.09 3.93
N ASP A 185 5.32 -21.32 4.93
CA ASP A 185 4.88 -22.67 5.31
C ASP A 185 4.05 -23.34 4.20
N LEU A 186 3.17 -22.59 3.52
CA LEU A 186 2.43 -23.10 2.35
C LEU A 186 3.37 -23.42 1.19
N ASP A 187 4.34 -22.55 0.95
CA ASP A 187 5.34 -22.69 -0.11
C ASP A 187 6.21 -23.94 0.09
N ALA A 188 6.79 -24.11 1.29
CA ALA A 188 7.59 -25.28 1.64
C ALA A 188 6.81 -26.60 1.52
N LYS A 189 5.51 -26.59 1.90
CA LYS A 189 4.64 -27.76 1.74
C LYS A 189 4.33 -28.06 0.28
N TYR A 190 4.18 -27.04 -0.56
CA TYR A 190 3.98 -27.22 -1.99
C TYR A 190 5.22 -27.82 -2.65
N ASP A 191 6.40 -27.28 -2.38
CA ASP A 191 7.68 -27.80 -2.86
C ASP A 191 7.85 -29.27 -2.48
N TYR A 192 7.61 -29.61 -1.20
CA TYR A 192 7.64 -30.99 -0.73
C TYR A 192 6.68 -31.91 -1.50
N CYS A 193 5.47 -31.42 -1.84
CA CYS A 193 4.46 -32.25 -2.49
C CYS A 193 4.68 -32.41 -4.01
N VAL A 194 5.40 -31.49 -4.67
CA VAL A 194 5.68 -31.56 -6.11
C VAL A 194 7.02 -32.21 -6.45
N GLU A 195 7.98 -32.29 -5.51
CA GLU A 195 9.38 -32.64 -5.83
C GLU A 195 9.85 -34.02 -5.39
N GLU A 196 9.40 -34.57 -4.26
CA GLU A 196 9.85 -35.90 -3.81
C GLU A 196 9.08 -37.03 -4.51
N GLU A 197 7.75 -37.00 -4.39
CA GLU A 197 6.80 -37.89 -5.06
C GLU A 197 5.46 -37.16 -5.08
N TYR A 198 4.85 -36.98 -6.26
CA TYR A 198 3.58 -36.25 -6.36
C TYR A 198 2.53 -36.91 -5.47
N ASP A 199 2.23 -36.27 -4.35
CA ASP A 199 1.22 -36.72 -3.40
C ASP A 199 0.03 -35.75 -3.46
N GLU A 200 -1.00 -36.18 -4.19
CA GLU A 200 -2.21 -35.38 -4.37
C GLU A 200 -2.85 -34.99 -3.04
N ALA A 201 -2.84 -35.88 -2.04
CA ALA A 201 -3.44 -35.61 -0.74
C ALA A 201 -2.67 -34.53 0.05
N LYS A 202 -1.35 -34.46 -0.11
CA LYS A 202 -0.50 -33.41 0.49
C LYS A 202 -0.54 -32.10 -0.29
N CYS A 203 -0.74 -32.15 -1.61
CA CYS A 203 -0.82 -30.95 -2.44
C CYS A 203 -2.18 -30.24 -2.35
N LEU A 204 -3.28 -30.96 -2.13
CA LEU A 204 -4.63 -30.38 -2.13
C LEU A 204 -4.85 -29.23 -1.12
N PRO A 205 -4.28 -29.27 0.10
CA PRO A 205 -4.45 -28.18 1.06
C PRO A 205 -3.68 -26.89 0.72
N VAL A 206 -2.63 -26.98 -0.10
CA VAL A 206 -1.70 -25.86 -0.33
C VAL A 206 -1.88 -25.17 -1.68
N LYS A 207 -2.53 -25.83 -2.64
CA LYS A 207 -2.83 -25.26 -3.95
C LYS A 207 -4.33 -25.22 -4.18
N THR A 208 -4.76 -24.26 -4.97
CA THR A 208 -6.12 -24.23 -5.51
C THR A 208 -6.11 -24.11 -7.03
N ARG A 209 -7.26 -24.38 -7.64
CA ARG A 209 -7.50 -24.16 -9.06
C ARG A 209 -8.27 -22.87 -9.22
N MET A 210 -7.72 -21.99 -10.04
CA MET A 210 -8.33 -20.71 -10.38
C MET A 210 -8.67 -20.70 -11.86
N ASP A 211 -9.95 -20.60 -12.17
CA ASP A 211 -10.47 -20.52 -13.53
C ASP A 211 -10.55 -19.04 -13.94
N THR A 212 -10.05 -18.76 -15.14
CA THR A 212 -10.19 -17.47 -15.81
C THR A 212 -10.96 -17.68 -17.12
N ASP A 213 -11.31 -16.60 -17.81
CA ASP A 213 -12.05 -16.70 -19.08
C ASP A 213 -11.30 -17.53 -20.13
N SER A 214 -9.96 -17.57 -20.02
CA SER A 214 -9.09 -18.19 -21.01
C SER A 214 -8.47 -19.51 -20.56
N HIS A 215 -8.18 -19.69 -19.26
CA HIS A 215 -7.35 -20.79 -18.76
C HIS A 215 -7.69 -21.22 -17.33
N ARG A 216 -7.18 -22.39 -16.94
CA ARG A 216 -7.20 -22.88 -15.57
C ARG A 216 -5.78 -22.87 -15.00
N TRP A 217 -5.57 -22.13 -13.92
CA TRP A 217 -4.27 -21.98 -13.28
C TRP A 217 -4.19 -22.79 -11.98
N THR A 218 -2.99 -23.30 -11.67
CA THR A 218 -2.64 -23.74 -10.31
C THR A 218 -2.02 -22.55 -9.61
N VAL A 219 -2.56 -22.17 -8.46
CA VAL A 219 -2.08 -21.05 -7.66
C VAL A 219 -2.01 -21.45 -6.19
N MET A 220 -1.29 -20.67 -5.38
CA MET A 220 -1.26 -20.85 -3.93
C MET A 220 -2.67 -20.79 -3.35
N ALA A 221 -2.97 -21.64 -2.36
CA ALA A 221 -4.26 -21.61 -1.68
C ALA A 221 -4.39 -20.31 -0.86
N PRO A 222 -5.55 -19.61 -0.93
CA PRO A 222 -5.75 -18.40 -0.15
C PRO A 222 -5.83 -18.71 1.35
N TYR A 223 -5.27 -17.82 2.16
CA TYR A 223 -5.40 -17.93 3.61
C TYR A 223 -6.85 -17.67 4.03
N ALA A 224 -7.49 -18.67 4.64
CA ALA A 224 -8.92 -18.66 4.91
C ALA A 224 -9.40 -17.43 5.72
N ASP A 225 -8.63 -17.01 6.72
CA ASP A 225 -8.99 -15.90 7.61
C ASP A 225 -8.93 -14.53 6.93
N ALA A 226 -8.31 -14.44 5.75
CA ALA A 226 -8.23 -13.22 4.95
C ALA A 226 -9.35 -13.11 3.89
N ILE A 227 -10.07 -14.20 3.61
CA ILE A 227 -11.11 -14.20 2.56
C ILE A 227 -12.30 -13.35 2.99
N GLY A 228 -12.64 -12.32 2.20
CA GLY A 228 -13.73 -11.40 2.49
C GLY A 228 -13.42 -10.40 3.62
N LYS A 229 -12.20 -10.46 4.19
CA LYS A 229 -11.75 -9.48 5.17
C LYS A 229 -11.56 -8.13 4.47
N LYS A 230 -12.11 -7.08 5.06
CA LYS A 230 -11.87 -5.70 4.62
C LYS A 230 -10.64 -5.16 5.33
N VAL A 231 -9.92 -4.26 4.65
CA VAL A 231 -8.82 -3.52 5.25
C VAL A 231 -9.30 -2.87 6.56
N PHE A 232 -8.58 -3.12 7.66
CA PHE A 232 -8.93 -2.65 9.01
C PHE A 232 -10.24 -3.20 9.59
N SER A 233 -10.81 -4.28 9.07
CA SER A 233 -11.86 -5.03 9.79
C SER A 233 -11.22 -6.06 10.71
N ASN A 234 -10.57 -5.61 11.78
CA ASN A 234 -10.29 -6.56 12.87
C ASN A 234 -11.61 -6.86 13.56
N GLU A 235 -11.82 -8.13 13.89
CA GLU A 235 -12.84 -8.55 14.85
C GLU A 235 -12.45 -7.96 16.21
N ILE A 236 -12.78 -6.68 16.42
CA ILE A 236 -13.01 -6.22 17.78
C ILE A 236 -14.18 -7.06 18.24
N ASP A 237 -13.94 -7.84 19.29
CA ASP A 237 -14.93 -8.69 19.91
C ASP A 237 -16.19 -7.85 20.11
N LYS A 238 -17.26 -8.18 19.36
CA LYS A 238 -18.50 -7.39 19.31
C LYS A 238 -19.16 -7.26 20.69
N ASP A 239 -18.65 -8.00 21.66
CA ASP A 239 -19.06 -8.06 23.04
C ASP A 239 -18.35 -7.03 23.95
N ILE A 240 -17.37 -6.25 23.47
CA ILE A 240 -16.79 -5.13 24.23
C ILE A 240 -17.77 -3.94 24.19
N VAL A 241 -18.50 -3.75 25.29
CA VAL A 241 -19.39 -2.58 25.46
C VAL A 241 -18.56 -1.35 25.84
N ILE A 242 -18.18 -0.56 24.85
CA ILE A 242 -17.48 0.72 25.06
C ILE A 242 -18.48 1.77 25.58
N PRO A 243 -18.21 2.45 26.72
CA PRO A 243 -19.10 3.48 27.23
C PRO A 243 -19.29 4.62 26.23
N GLN A 244 -20.55 4.95 25.92
CA GLN A 244 -20.92 5.98 24.92
C GLN A 244 -20.24 7.35 25.15
N TYR A 245 -19.96 7.72 26.40
CA TYR A 245 -19.28 8.97 26.71
C TYR A 245 -17.80 8.97 26.26
N LYS A 246 -17.12 7.81 26.25
CA LYS A 246 -15.75 7.69 25.75
C LYS A 246 -15.72 7.87 24.23
N ILE A 247 -16.65 7.22 23.51
CA ILE A 247 -16.81 7.37 22.06
C ILE A 247 -17.07 8.85 21.71
N ALA A 248 -17.98 9.50 22.44
CA ALA A 248 -18.30 10.92 22.23
C ALA A 248 -17.09 11.83 22.48
N MET A 249 -16.34 11.59 23.55
CA MET A 249 -15.13 12.35 23.87
C MET A 249 -14.04 12.16 22.81
N GLN A 250 -13.82 10.92 22.36
CA GLN A 250 -12.86 10.62 21.31
C GLN A 250 -13.26 11.29 19.98
N ALA A 251 -14.54 11.28 19.62
CA ALA A 251 -15.05 11.95 18.43
C ALA A 251 -14.83 13.47 18.48
N GLU A 252 -15.04 14.09 19.65
CA GLU A 252 -14.78 15.52 19.86
C GLU A 252 -13.30 15.86 19.69
N ILE A 253 -12.41 15.07 20.28
CA ILE A 253 -10.95 15.26 20.18
C ILE A 253 -10.47 15.03 18.73
N THR A 254 -10.99 14.01 18.06
CA THR A 254 -10.72 13.79 16.63
C THR A 254 -11.19 14.95 15.77
N GLN A 255 -12.36 15.54 16.05
CA GLN A 255 -12.81 16.74 15.35
C GLN A 255 -11.87 17.92 15.59
N TRP A 256 -11.37 18.12 16.82
CA TRP A 256 -10.38 19.16 17.11
C TRP A 256 -9.08 18.96 16.32
N TRP A 257 -8.64 17.72 16.15
CA TRP A 257 -7.49 17.39 15.34
C TRP A 257 -7.73 17.67 13.85
N LEU A 258 -8.86 17.23 13.30
CA LEU A 258 -9.24 17.46 11.90
C LEU A 258 -9.42 18.95 11.58
N ASP A 259 -9.91 19.74 12.53
CA ASP A 259 -10.03 21.19 12.46
C ASP A 259 -8.67 21.92 12.62
N GLY A 260 -7.59 21.21 12.94
CA GLY A 260 -6.26 21.78 13.18
C GLY A 260 -6.11 22.54 14.51
N ARG A 261 -6.98 22.27 15.49
CA ARG A 261 -6.94 22.90 16.83
C ARG A 261 -5.91 22.24 17.75
N ILE A 262 -5.59 20.97 17.50
CA ILE A 262 -4.55 20.22 18.22
C ILE A 262 -3.58 19.61 17.21
N THR A 263 -2.34 19.39 17.63
CA THR A 263 -1.28 18.79 16.81
C THR A 263 -1.44 17.28 16.73
N ASP A 264 -0.77 16.66 15.75
CA ASP A 264 -0.68 15.20 15.61
C ASP A 264 -0.15 14.54 16.88
N GLU A 265 0.84 15.16 17.53
CA GLU A 265 1.39 14.71 18.82
C GLU A 265 0.33 14.72 19.94
N HIS A 266 -0.44 15.81 20.06
CA HIS A 266 -1.50 15.91 21.06
C HIS A 266 -2.64 14.93 20.77
N PHE A 267 -2.96 14.70 19.50
CA PHE A 267 -3.98 13.74 19.11
C PHE A 267 -3.51 12.30 19.41
N ALA A 268 -2.29 11.92 19.01
CA ALA A 268 -1.74 10.60 19.30
C ALA A 268 -1.74 10.27 20.80
N LYS A 269 -1.31 11.22 21.65
CA LYS A 269 -1.38 11.08 23.12
C LYS A 269 -2.81 10.89 23.63
N SER A 270 -3.79 11.54 23.02
CA SER A 270 -5.19 11.36 23.42
C SER A 270 -5.70 9.95 23.09
N LEU A 271 -5.23 9.36 22.00
CA LEU A 271 -5.63 8.01 21.61
C LEU A 271 -5.11 6.96 22.61
N GLU A 272 -3.89 7.13 23.12
CA GLU A 272 -3.30 6.28 24.16
C GLU A 272 -4.16 6.30 25.43
N ILE A 273 -4.41 7.49 25.99
CA ILE A 273 -5.18 7.67 27.24
C ILE A 273 -6.59 7.08 27.14
N LEU A 274 -7.23 7.17 25.96
CA LEU A 274 -8.60 6.72 25.79
C LEU A 274 -8.75 5.22 25.53
N THR A 275 -7.64 4.52 25.23
CA THR A 275 -7.65 3.10 24.88
C THR A 275 -7.10 2.17 25.95
N GLU A 276 -6.27 2.68 26.88
CA GLU A 276 -5.64 1.91 27.97
C GLU A 276 -6.60 1.08 28.84
N ASP A 277 -7.86 1.49 28.98
CA ASP A 277 -8.82 0.83 29.87
C ASP A 277 -9.52 -0.41 29.27
N GLU A 278 -9.54 -0.56 27.93
CA GLU A 278 -10.48 -1.47 27.25
C GLU A 278 -9.83 -2.36 26.18
N ILE A 279 -8.59 -2.08 25.79
CA ILE A 279 -7.88 -2.81 24.74
C ILE A 279 -6.51 -3.20 25.31
N ASP A 280 -6.23 -4.50 25.39
CA ASP A 280 -4.87 -5.01 25.66
C ASP A 280 -3.99 -4.72 24.44
N LEU A 281 -3.55 -3.46 24.34
CA LEU A 281 -2.50 -3.02 23.43
C LEU A 281 -1.20 -3.61 23.98
N GLY A 282 -0.91 -4.86 23.61
CA GLY A 282 0.10 -5.72 24.21
C GLY A 282 1.35 -4.99 24.74
N SER A 283 1.58 -5.16 26.05
CA SER A 283 2.79 -4.87 26.83
C SER A 283 3.51 -3.53 26.56
N THR A 284 3.38 -2.60 27.52
CA THR A 284 4.34 -1.53 27.87
C THR A 284 4.97 -0.79 26.70
N VAL A 285 4.41 0.38 26.42
CA VAL A 285 4.94 1.44 25.56
C VAL A 285 6.37 1.84 26.01
N GLU A 286 7.37 1.09 25.56
CA GLU A 286 8.63 1.71 25.12
C GLU A 286 8.26 2.51 23.88
N PHE A 287 8.17 3.83 24.05
CA PHE A 287 7.92 4.79 22.97
C PHE A 287 8.69 4.41 21.72
N ILE A 288 7.94 4.05 20.66
CA ILE A 288 8.38 3.87 19.27
C ILE A 288 9.75 3.18 19.16
N SER A 289 9.74 1.88 19.40
CA SER A 289 10.83 0.95 19.13
C SER A 289 10.19 -0.15 18.29
N LYS A 290 10.56 -0.46 17.04
CA LYS A 290 11.81 -0.28 16.31
C LYS A 290 11.50 -0.57 14.83
N ASP A 291 11.54 0.45 13.99
CA ASP A 291 11.63 0.38 12.51
C ASP A 291 10.97 -0.84 11.82
N SER A 292 9.63 -0.87 11.74
CA SER A 292 8.87 -1.84 10.92
C SER A 292 8.27 -1.22 9.64
N ARG A 293 8.63 0.03 9.33
CA ARG A 293 8.02 0.85 8.27
C ARG A 293 8.23 0.30 6.86
N ASN A 294 9.31 -0.47 6.68
CA ASN A 294 9.69 -1.05 5.41
C ASN A 294 9.75 -2.56 5.56
N VAL A 295 9.04 -3.27 4.71
CA VAL A 295 9.01 -4.74 4.72
C VAL A 295 9.43 -5.23 3.35
N ILE A 296 10.23 -6.30 3.34
CA ILE A 296 10.61 -7.05 2.15
C ILE A 296 10.52 -8.52 2.52
N PHE A 297 9.64 -9.25 1.85
CA PHE A 297 9.56 -10.71 1.92
C PHE A 297 10.07 -11.28 0.60
N THR A 298 10.95 -12.25 0.66
CA THR A 298 11.58 -12.84 -0.53
C THR A 298 11.21 -14.30 -0.63
N ASP A 299 10.80 -14.75 -1.82
CA ASP A 299 10.67 -16.17 -2.15
C ASP A 299 12.06 -16.83 -2.23
N PRO A 300 12.42 -17.69 -1.25
CA PRO A 300 13.72 -18.35 -1.22
C PRO A 300 13.83 -19.39 -2.37
N PRO A 301 15.05 -19.87 -2.67
CA PRO A 301 15.19 -20.97 -3.60
C PRO A 301 14.60 -22.24 -2.99
N LYS A 302 14.12 -23.13 -3.84
CA LYS A 302 13.62 -24.44 -3.42
C LYS A 302 14.72 -25.22 -2.70
N ASP A 303 14.37 -25.94 -1.65
CA ASP A 303 15.23 -26.85 -0.89
C ASP A 303 15.55 -28.13 -1.69
N LEU A 304 16.08 -27.97 -2.91
CA LEU A 304 16.43 -29.05 -3.81
C LEU A 304 17.86 -29.55 -3.56
N LYS A 305 18.08 -30.86 -3.75
CA LYS A 305 19.44 -31.41 -3.85
C LYS A 305 20.12 -30.81 -5.08
N ASP A 306 21.28 -30.18 -4.89
CA ASP A 306 22.08 -29.46 -5.90
C ASP A 306 22.26 -30.22 -7.24
N ASP A 307 22.21 -31.56 -7.21
CA ASP A 307 22.48 -32.42 -8.38
C ASP A 307 21.33 -32.55 -9.40
N LEU A 308 20.12 -32.04 -9.11
CA LEU A 308 18.93 -32.19 -9.98
C LEU A 308 18.57 -30.95 -10.80
N LEU A 309 19.29 -29.85 -10.61
CA LEU A 309 19.00 -28.57 -11.24
C LEU A 309 20.08 -28.18 -12.24
N GLU A 310 19.65 -27.69 -13.40
CA GLU A 310 20.55 -26.97 -14.31
C GLU A 310 20.95 -25.67 -13.58
N SER A 311 22.15 -25.64 -12.99
CA SER A 311 22.66 -24.45 -12.28
C SER A 311 22.86 -23.33 -13.30
N ASP A 312 21.86 -22.48 -13.47
CA ASP A 312 21.85 -21.45 -14.52
C ASP A 312 22.69 -20.21 -14.17
N THR A 313 23.29 -20.21 -12.98
CA THR A 313 24.29 -19.21 -12.65
C THR A 313 25.58 -19.58 -13.39
N THR A 314 25.69 -19.20 -14.67
CA THR A 314 27.00 -19.15 -15.30
C THR A 314 27.92 -18.30 -14.43
N ILE A 315 29.22 -18.63 -14.42
CA ILE A 315 30.25 -17.99 -13.57
C ILE A 315 30.24 -16.44 -13.66
N GLU A 316 29.68 -15.90 -14.73
CA GLU A 316 29.52 -14.46 -14.96
C GLU A 316 28.45 -13.81 -14.06
N TRP A 317 27.32 -14.48 -13.80
CA TRP A 317 26.25 -13.96 -12.92
C TRP A 317 26.56 -14.14 -11.44
N VAL A 318 27.34 -15.17 -11.07
CA VAL A 318 27.83 -15.39 -9.70
C VAL A 318 28.66 -14.20 -9.20
N LYS A 319 29.30 -13.46 -10.11
CA LYS A 319 30.10 -12.26 -9.77
C LYS A 319 29.26 -11.04 -9.38
N GLN A 320 27.93 -11.07 -9.54
CA GLN A 320 27.03 -9.94 -9.26
C GLN A 320 26.26 -10.07 -7.93
N ARG A 321 26.66 -10.98 -7.04
CA ARG A 321 26.06 -11.31 -5.72
C ARG A 321 26.00 -10.17 -4.66
N GLU A 322 26.08 -8.92 -5.07
CA GLU A 322 26.21 -7.76 -4.18
C GLU A 322 25.13 -6.69 -4.43
N LYS A 323 24.08 -6.98 -5.21
CA LYS A 323 23.04 -5.98 -5.48
C LYS A 323 22.04 -5.93 -4.33
N ASN A 324 22.03 -4.80 -3.62
CA ASN A 324 21.06 -4.52 -2.57
C ASN A 324 19.63 -4.58 -3.16
N ILE A 325 18.77 -5.44 -2.60
CA ILE A 325 17.36 -5.61 -3.04
C ILE A 325 16.62 -4.27 -3.04
N LEU A 326 16.97 -3.34 -2.14
CA LEU A 326 16.40 -1.99 -2.10
C LEU A 326 16.58 -1.22 -3.43
N LEU A 327 17.63 -1.51 -4.20
CA LEU A 327 17.84 -0.89 -5.53
C LEU A 327 16.90 -1.44 -6.61
N MET A 328 16.18 -2.53 -6.33
CA MET A 328 15.18 -3.13 -7.21
C MET A 328 13.76 -2.67 -6.86
N VAL A 329 13.58 -2.06 -5.68
CA VAL A 329 12.29 -1.55 -5.20
C VAL A 329 12.06 -0.17 -5.82
N PRO A 330 11.05 -0.01 -6.71
CA PRO A 330 10.57 1.32 -7.09
C PRO A 330 10.18 2.07 -5.80
N PHE A 331 10.33 3.39 -5.76
CA PHE A 331 10.07 4.24 -4.57
C PHE A 331 11.11 4.21 -3.45
N ALA A 332 12.15 3.35 -3.52
CA ALA A 332 13.20 3.29 -2.50
C ALA A 332 14.12 4.53 -2.46
N GLU A 333 14.10 5.39 -3.48
CA GLU A 333 14.86 6.66 -3.49
C GLU A 333 14.44 7.61 -2.34
N ASN A 334 13.23 7.43 -1.78
CA ASN A 334 12.74 8.20 -0.64
C ASN A 334 13.28 7.72 0.72
N ILE A 335 14.03 6.61 0.77
CA ILE A 335 14.54 6.05 2.03
C ILE A 335 15.70 6.90 2.59
N GLU A 336 16.49 7.56 1.73
CA GLU A 336 17.64 8.36 2.18
C GLU A 336 17.25 9.71 2.81
N GLU A 337 16.04 10.22 2.60
CA GLU A 337 15.55 11.44 3.29
C GLU A 337 15.03 11.18 4.71
N GLU A 338 14.80 9.92 5.11
CA GLU A 338 14.42 9.54 6.47
C GLU A 338 15.62 8.96 7.27
N ILE A 339 16.75 9.68 7.32
CA ILE A 339 17.76 9.37 8.36
C ILE A 339 17.07 9.55 9.73
N PRO A 340 17.05 8.52 10.59
CA PRO A 340 16.40 8.60 11.89
C PRO A 340 17.19 9.58 12.75
N ASN A 341 16.73 10.83 12.81
CA ASN A 341 16.81 11.52 14.09
C ASN A 341 15.88 10.76 15.02
N ASP A 342 16.34 10.44 16.23
CA ASP A 342 15.55 9.90 17.36
C ASP A 342 14.35 10.81 17.78
N GLU A 343 13.89 11.72 16.91
CA GLU A 343 12.64 12.42 17.07
C GLU A 343 11.49 11.53 16.59
N LEU A 344 10.63 11.18 17.55
CA LEU A 344 9.24 10.75 17.35
C LEU A 344 8.65 11.36 16.06
N PRO A 345 7.99 10.59 15.17
CA PRO A 345 7.37 11.13 13.96
C PRO A 345 6.47 12.31 14.33
N LYS A 346 6.84 13.51 13.87
CA LYS A 346 6.10 14.77 14.14
C LYS A 346 4.71 14.82 13.49
N SER A 347 4.36 13.84 12.66
CA SER A 347 3.08 13.80 11.95
C SER A 347 2.50 12.38 11.83
N LEU A 348 1.19 12.27 12.02
CA LEU A 348 0.39 11.08 11.77
C LEU A 348 0.24 10.84 10.25
N PRO A 349 0.14 9.59 9.80
CA PRO A 349 0.06 9.28 8.38
C PRO A 349 -1.30 9.70 7.78
N GLN A 350 -1.30 10.01 6.49
CA GLN A 350 -2.46 10.55 5.79
C GLN A 350 -3.60 9.53 5.72
N TRP A 351 -3.30 8.23 5.55
CA TRP A 351 -4.33 7.18 5.61
C TRP A 351 -5.11 7.21 6.94
N PHE A 352 -4.44 7.47 8.06
CA PHE A 352 -5.09 7.50 9.37
C PHE A 352 -6.00 8.73 9.51
N LYS A 353 -5.58 9.88 8.96
CA LYS A 353 -6.41 11.09 8.87
C LYS A 353 -7.67 10.86 8.02
N THR A 354 -7.53 10.18 6.89
CA THR A 354 -8.67 9.80 6.05
C THR A 354 -9.66 8.93 6.82
N ARG A 355 -9.17 7.95 7.60
CA ARG A 355 -10.03 7.13 8.47
C ARG A 355 -10.76 7.94 9.53
N ALA A 356 -10.08 8.87 10.19
CA ALA A 356 -10.72 9.76 11.15
C ALA A 356 -11.87 10.58 10.51
N ILE A 357 -11.67 11.07 9.29
CA ILE A 357 -12.74 11.75 8.54
C ILE A 357 -13.91 10.78 8.27
N TRP A 358 -13.63 9.54 7.87
CA TRP A 358 -14.66 8.52 7.65
C TRP A 358 -15.43 8.17 8.93
N TRP A 359 -14.73 8.08 10.06
CA TRP A 359 -15.35 7.77 11.34
C TRP A 359 -16.27 8.91 11.79
N ILE A 360 -15.79 10.15 11.77
CA ILE A 360 -16.58 11.35 12.10
C ILE A 360 -17.78 11.53 11.17
N SER A 361 -17.63 11.16 9.89
CA SER A 361 -18.73 11.21 8.91
C SER A 361 -19.67 9.99 8.97
N GLY A 362 -19.44 9.05 9.88
CA GLY A 362 -20.26 7.85 10.05
C GLY A 362 -20.15 6.84 8.90
N LYS A 363 -19.10 6.92 8.08
CA LYS A 363 -18.81 5.96 7.00
C LYS A 363 -18.21 4.66 7.51
N ILE A 364 -17.48 4.72 8.63
CA ILE A 364 -16.97 3.56 9.35
C ILE A 364 -17.47 3.59 10.79
N THR A 365 -17.65 2.41 11.35
CA THR A 365 -18.02 2.16 12.75
C THR A 365 -16.90 2.57 13.71
N HIS A 366 -17.22 2.68 15.00
CA HIS A 366 -16.21 2.98 16.01
C HIS A 366 -15.19 1.85 16.13
N GLU A 367 -15.64 0.61 15.98
CA GLU A 367 -14.80 -0.58 16.00
C GLU A 367 -13.81 -0.57 14.83
N GLU A 368 -14.27 -0.21 13.63
CA GLU A 368 -13.40 -0.01 12.47
C GLU A 368 -12.41 1.15 12.68
N PHE A 369 -12.77 2.20 13.41
CA PHE A 369 -11.82 3.27 13.73
C PHE A 369 -10.72 2.79 14.68
N VAL A 370 -11.12 2.08 15.75
CA VAL A 370 -10.21 1.54 16.77
C VAL A 370 -9.24 0.51 16.18
N SER A 371 -9.67 -0.35 15.26
CA SER A 371 -8.77 -1.29 14.60
C SER A 371 -7.66 -0.58 13.80
N GLY A 372 -7.99 0.53 13.14
CA GLY A 372 -7.01 1.38 12.47
C GLY A 372 -6.03 2.04 13.45
N MET A 373 -6.49 2.36 14.66
CA MET A 373 -5.61 2.86 15.73
C MET A 373 -4.67 1.78 16.27
N GLN A 374 -5.19 0.59 16.57
CA GLN A 374 -4.37 -0.55 16.99
C GLN A 374 -3.26 -0.81 15.97
N TYR A 375 -3.60 -0.71 14.68
CA TYR A 375 -2.65 -0.85 13.60
C TYR A 375 -1.58 0.26 13.61
N LEU A 376 -2.00 1.53 13.73
CA LEU A 376 -1.10 2.69 13.83
C LEU A 376 -0.07 2.55 14.96
N PHE A 377 -0.44 1.91 16.06
CA PHE A 377 0.46 1.72 17.21
C PHE A 377 1.30 0.44 17.12
N LYS A 378 0.85 -0.56 16.35
CA LYS A 378 1.53 -1.85 16.22
C LYS A 378 2.70 -1.80 15.23
N ASN A 379 2.65 -0.92 14.22
CA ASN A 379 3.61 -0.85 13.11
C ASN A 379 4.08 0.57 12.87
#